data_AF-T1ALZ1-F1
#
_entry.id   AF-T1ALZ1-F1
#
_cell.length_a   1.000
_cell.length_b   1.000
_cell.length_c   1.000
_cell.angle_alpha   90.00
_cell.angle_beta   90.00
_cell.angle_gamma   90.00
#
_symmetry.space_group_name_H-M   'P 1'
#
loop_
_entity.id
_entity.type
_entity.pdbx_description
1 polymer ?
#
loop_
_entity_poly.entity_id
_entity_poly.type
_entity_poly.pdbx_seq_one_letter_code
_entity_poly.pdbx_strand_id
1 'polypeptide(L)' 'MEAATLFTMCSAFGLSAACLCGVIAKRTESEEVNLEAYAVAFSRLAKIIRGAIINHPK' A
#
# COMPACT_ATOMS: atom_id res chain seq x y z
N MET A 1 3.70 0.17 -9.09
CA MET A 1 2.77 0.45 -10.20
C MET A 1 1.77 -0.71 -10.44
N GLU A 2 1.21 -1.30 -9.38
CA GLU A 2 0.48 -2.58 -9.46
C GLU A 2 -1.03 -2.43 -9.18
N ALA A 3 -1.43 -1.32 -8.53
CA ALA A 3 -2.77 -1.15 -7.96
C ALA A 3 -3.91 -1.26 -9.01
N ALA A 4 -3.75 -0.63 -10.18
CA ALA A 4 -4.78 -0.65 -11.21
C ALA A 4 -5.06 -2.07 -11.73
N THR A 5 -4.01 -2.84 -12.01
CA THR A 5 -4.13 -4.24 -12.45
C THR A 5 -4.77 -5.09 -11.36
N LEU A 6 -4.32 -4.95 -10.10
CA LEU A 6 -4.89 -5.68 -8.96
C LEU A 6 -6.39 -5.43 -8.81
N PHE A 7 -6.81 -4.16 -8.80
CA PHE A 7 -8.23 -3.81 -8.63
C PHE A 7 -9.09 -4.26 -9.80
N THR A 8 -8.59 -4.14 -11.03
CA THR A 8 -9.33 -4.58 -12.22
C THR A 8 -9.53 -6.09 -12.21
N MET A 9 -8.47 -6.85 -11.92
CA MET A 9 -8.52 -8.31 -11.85
C MET A 9 -9.45 -8.78 -10.74
N CYS A 10 -9.30 -8.26 -9.52
CA CYS A 10 -10.15 -8.66 -8.40
C CYS A 10 -11.62 -8.30 -8.65
N SER A 11 -11.91 -7.13 -9.22
CA SER A 11 -13.28 -6.75 -9.59
C SER A 11 -13.88 -7.69 -10.64
N ALA A 12 -13.10 -8.13 -11.63
CA ALA A 12 -13.58 -9.06 -12.66
C ALA A 12 -13.91 -10.45 -12.09
N PHE A 13 -13.24 -10.87 -11.02
CA PHE A 13 -13.45 -12.16 -10.36
C PHE A 13 -14.34 -12.11 -9.11
N GLY A 14 -14.92 -10.94 -8.78
CA GLY A 14 -15.76 -10.79 -7.59
C GLY A 14 -14.98 -10.91 -6.26
N LEU A 15 -13.70 -10.55 -6.27
CA LEU A 15 -12.81 -10.59 -5.10
C LEU A 15 -12.66 -9.20 -4.48
N SER A 16 -12.52 -9.14 -3.15
CA SER A 16 -12.12 -7.93 -2.43
C SER A 16 -10.63 -7.68 -2.57
N ALA A 17 -10.24 -6.42 -2.79
CA ALA A 17 -8.83 -6.01 -2.88
C ALA A 17 -8.57 -4.67 -2.20
N ALA A 18 -7.35 -4.51 -1.70
CA ALA A 18 -6.85 -3.26 -1.13
C ALA A 18 -5.36 -3.08 -1.49
N CYS A 19 -4.90 -1.84 -1.55
CA CYS A 19 -3.49 -1.50 -1.78
C CYS A 19 -3.05 -0.44 -0.76
N LEU A 20 -1.86 -0.61 -0.17
CA LEU A 20 -1.30 0.29 0.82
C LEU A 20 0.14 0.62 0.42
N CYS A 21 0.48 1.90 0.32
CA CYS A 21 1.80 2.35 -0.13
C CYS A 21 2.39 3.38 0.85
N GLY A 22 3.70 3.28 1.08
CA GLY A 22 4.47 4.32 1.76
C GLY A 22 4.96 5.37 0.76
N VAL A 23 4.85 6.65 1.11
CA VAL A 23 5.43 7.74 0.32
C VAL A 23 6.92 7.85 0.65
N ILE A 24 7.77 7.67 -0.35
CA ILE A 24 9.24 7.70 -0.22
C ILE A 24 9.89 8.84 -1.01
N ALA A 25 9.13 9.50 -1.89
CA ALA A 25 9.58 10.64 -2.68
C ALA A 25 8.40 11.57 -2.95
N LYS A 26 8.65 12.88 -2.97
CA LYS A 26 7.67 13.91 -3.33
C LYS A 26 8.16 14.66 -4.55
N ARG A 27 7.79 14.17 -5.73
CA ARG A 27 8.26 14.67 -7.04
C ARG A 27 7.96 16.14 -7.32
N THR A 28 7.01 16.74 -6.62
CA THR A 28 6.75 18.20 -6.72
C THR A 28 7.79 19.05 -6.01
N GLU A 29 8.64 18.44 -5.18
CA GLU A 29 9.75 19.09 -4.48
C GLU A 29 11.11 18.57 -4.97
N SER A 30 11.27 17.25 -5.09
CA SER A 30 12.50 16.60 -5.57
C SER A 30 12.24 15.17 -6.03
N GLU A 31 13.08 14.65 -6.93
CA GLU A 31 13.12 13.23 -7.33
C GLU A 31 13.96 12.37 -6.36
N GLU A 32 14.61 12.99 -5.37
CA GLU A 32 15.38 12.28 -4.36
C GLU A 32 14.51 11.36 -3.52
N VAL A 33 15.00 10.14 -3.34
CA VAL A 33 14.34 9.12 -2.53
C VAL A 33 14.79 9.25 -1.08
N ASN A 34 13.83 9.37 -0.16
CA ASN A 34 14.09 9.33 1.26
C ASN A 34 14.26 7.88 1.73
N LEU A 35 15.52 7.44 1.82
CA LEU A 35 15.87 6.09 2.25
C LEU A 35 15.54 5.82 3.72
N GLU A 36 15.58 6.83 4.59
CA GLU A 36 15.22 6.69 6.01
C GLU A 36 13.73 6.41 6.20
N ALA A 37 12.89 6.94 5.30
CA ALA A 37 11.45 6.72 5.33
C ALA A 37 11.06 5.26 5.03
N TYR A 38 11.90 4.47 4.35
CA TYR A 38 11.58 3.08 3.98
C TYR A 38 11.29 2.20 5.20
N ALA A 39 12.20 2.18 6.18
CA ALA A 39 12.06 1.31 7.35
C ALA A 39 10.82 1.67 8.18
N VAL A 40 10.58 2.98 8.35
CA VAL A 40 9.42 3.51 9.07
C VAL A 40 8.13 3.19 8.32
N ALA A 41 8.09 3.42 7.00
CA ALA A 41 6.94 3.10 6.18
C ALA A 41 6.63 1.60 6.25
N PHE A 42 7.63 0.73 6.07
CA PHE A 42 7.43 -0.72 6.11
C PHE A 42 6.87 -1.20 7.45
N SER A 43 7.44 -0.74 8.57
CA SER A 43 6.96 -1.08 9.92
C SER A 43 5.50 -0.67 10.12
N ARG A 44 5.13 0.54 9.68
CA ARG A 44 3.74 1.05 9.77
C ARG A 44 2.79 0.26 8.87
N LEU A 45 3.20 -0.03 7.61
CA LEU A 45 2.42 -0.82 6.67
C LEU A 45 2.10 -2.21 7.25
N ALA A 46 3.10 -2.90 7.81
CA ALA A 46 2.91 -4.22 8.42
C ALA A 46 1.89 -4.18 9.58
N LYS A 47 1.98 -3.16 10.44
CA LYS A 47 1.02 -2.96 11.54
C LYS A 47 -0.40 -2.72 11.03
N ILE A 48 -0.56 -1.87 10.01
CA ILE A 48 -1.86 -1.54 9.43
C ILE A 48 -2.48 -2.77 8.75
N ILE A 49 -1.71 -3.48 7.93
CA ILE A 49 -2.19 -4.69 7.23
C ILE A 49 -2.65 -5.74 8.23
N ARG A 50 -1.87 -5.98 9.30
CA ARG A 50 -2.27 -6.91 10.35
C ARG A 50 -3.60 -6.51 11.00
N GLY A 51 -3.77 -5.23 11.30
CA GLY A 51 -5.03 -4.71 11.84
C GLY A 51 -6.20 -4.83 10.85
N ALA A 52 -5.95 -4.57 9.57
CA ALA A 52 -6.96 -4.69 8.52
C ALA A 52 -7.44 -6.14 8.36
N ILE A 53 -6.55 -7.12 8.40
CA ILE A 53 -6.92 -8.55 8.31
C ILE A 53 -7.75 -8.98 9.52
N ILE A 54 -7.36 -8.58 10.74
CA ILE A 54 -8.08 -8.95 11.96
C ILE A 54 -9.50 -8.36 11.98
N ASN A 55 -9.65 -7.12 11.50
CA ASN A 55 -10.90 -6.39 11.55
C ASN A 55 -11.73 -6.52 10.26
N HIS A 56 -11.26 -7.26 9.26
CA HIS A 56 -12.00 -7.42 8.01
C HIS A 56 -13.30 -8.17 8.29
N PRO A 57 -14.49 -7.57 8.04
CA PRO A 57 -15.75 -8.26 8.24
C PRO A 57 -15.79 -9.49 7.31
N LYS A 58 -16.22 -10.63 7.86
CA LYS A 58 -16.42 -11.86 7.07
C LYS A 58 -17.63 -11.72 6.17
#